data_AF-A0A9D8IAX7-F1
#
_entry.id   AF-A0A9D8IAX7-F1
#
_cell.length_a   1.000
_cell.length_b   1.000
_cell.length_c   1.000
_cell.angle_alpha   90.00
_cell.angle_beta   90.00
_cell.angle_gamma   90.00
#
_symmetry.space_group_name_H-M   'P 1'
#
loop_
_entity.id
_entity.type
_entity.pdbx_description
1 polymer ?
#
loop_
_entity_poly.entity_id
_entity_poly.type
_entity_poly.pdbx_seq_one_letter_code
_entity_poly.pdbx_strand_id
1 'polypeptide(L)' 'MVRQLNKKKIVGICPVGIKKAICPSIKKTRQLHTQLMIAQRQKNADPVQIENLRNSLKARRTQGIAAECETCIYNTR' A
#
# COMPACT_ATOMS: atom_id res chain seq x y z
N MET A 1 4.26 -6.92 -25.77
CA MET A 1 4.16 -7.92 -24.68
C MET A 1 3.44 -7.30 -23.50
N VAL A 2 2.19 -7.70 -23.24
CA VAL A 2 1.45 -7.25 -22.05
C VAL A 2 2.09 -7.94 -20.85
N ARG A 3 2.85 -7.20 -20.03
CA ARG A 3 3.37 -7.74 -18.75
C ARG A 3 2.16 -8.24 -17.95
N GLN A 4 2.14 -9.52 -17.58
CA GLN A 4 1.16 -10.03 -16.64
C GLN A 4 1.37 -9.30 -15.31
N LEU A 5 0.51 -8.31 -15.07
CA LEU A 5 0.60 -7.49 -13.89
C LEU A 5 0.05 -8.29 -12.73
N ASN A 6 0.94 -8.64 -11.81
CA ASN A 6 0.58 -9.31 -10.58
C ASN A 6 -0.27 -8.35 -9.74
N LYS A 7 -1.60 -8.45 -9.90
CA LYS A 7 -2.61 -7.59 -9.26
C LYS A 7 -2.48 -7.54 -7.72
N LYS A 8 -1.89 -8.58 -7.12
CA LYS A 8 -1.63 -8.68 -5.67
C LYS A 8 -0.36 -7.95 -5.21
N LYS A 9 0.56 -7.60 -6.13
CA LYS A 9 1.92 -7.15 -5.80
C LYS A 9 2.12 -5.64 -5.79
N ILE A 10 1.04 -4.86 -5.83
CA ILE A 10 1.20 -3.43 -5.95
C ILE A 10 1.09 -2.73 -4.60
N VAL A 11 2.17 -2.89 -3.85
CA VAL A 11 2.43 -2.14 -2.62
C VAL A 11 3.49 -1.05 -2.91
N GLY A 12 4.21 -1.14 -4.05
CA GLY A 12 5.36 -0.26 -4.33
C GLY A 12 5.42 0.45 -5.70
N ILE A 13 4.76 -0.06 -6.74
CA ILE A 13 4.90 0.45 -8.13
C ILE A 13 3.58 0.40 -8.86
N CYS A 14 3.15 1.53 -9.45
CA CYS A 14 1.95 1.54 -10.27
C CYS A 14 2.22 0.80 -11.59
N PRO A 15 1.39 -0.19 -11.97
CA PRO A 15 1.47 -0.92 -13.22
C PRO A 15 1.25 -0.04 -14.46
N VAL A 16 0.52 1.07 -14.33
CA VAL A 16 0.36 2.10 -15.38
C VAL A 16 1.62 3.00 -15.48
N GLY A 17 2.61 2.86 -14.60
CA GLY A 17 3.77 3.75 -14.56
C GLY A 17 3.50 5.13 -13.93
N ILE A 18 2.35 5.33 -13.27
CA ILE A 18 2.04 6.59 -12.57
C ILE A 18 3.05 6.84 -11.45
N LYS A 19 3.46 8.11 -11.30
CA LYS A 19 4.35 8.55 -10.20
C LYS A 19 3.76 8.16 -8.85
N LYS A 20 4.60 7.64 -7.95
CA LYS A 20 4.20 7.19 -6.60
C LYS A 20 3.48 8.28 -5.77
N ALA A 21 3.78 9.56 -6.04
CA ALA A 21 3.15 10.70 -5.37
C ALA A 21 1.71 10.98 -5.85
N ILE A 22 1.37 10.53 -7.07
CA ILE A 22 0.07 10.76 -7.71
C ILE A 22 -0.90 9.62 -7.38
N CYS A 23 -0.43 8.36 -7.37
CA CYS A 23 -1.30 7.23 -7.07
C CYS A 23 -1.73 7.24 -5.59
N PRO A 24 -3.04 7.37 -5.28
CA PRO A 24 -3.51 7.48 -3.90
C PRO A 24 -3.19 6.22 -3.09
N SER A 25 -3.38 5.04 -3.69
CA SER A 25 -3.11 3.75 -3.05
C SER A 25 -1.63 3.58 -2.66
N ILE A 26 -0.70 3.94 -3.56
CA ILE A 26 0.74 3.86 -3.28
C ILE A 26 1.14 4.90 -2.23
N LYS A 27 0.60 6.12 -2.32
CA LYS A 27 0.86 7.20 -1.37
C LYS A 27 0.49 6.78 0.06
N LYS A 28 -0.74 6.29 0.28
CA LYS A 28 -1.18 5.85 1.61
C LYS A 28 -0.41 4.62 2.10
N THR A 29 -0.09 3.68 1.22
CA THR A 29 0.72 2.51 1.57
C THR A 29 2.13 2.89 2.01
N ARG A 30 2.75 3.90 1.37
CA ARG A 30 4.02 4.47 1.83
C ARG A 30 3.90 5.17 3.17
N GLN A 31 2.83 5.95 3.39
CA GLN A 31 2.58 6.62 4.66
C GLN A 31 2.51 5.62 5.81
N LEU A 32 1.75 4.52 5.64
CA LEU A 32 1.68 3.44 6.63
C LEU A 32 3.04 2.78 6.89
N HIS A 33 3.83 2.53 5.84
CA HIS A 33 5.18 2.00 5.98
C HIS A 33 6.10 2.95 6.77
N THR A 34 6.03 4.25 6.48
CA THR A 34 6.79 5.26 7.21
C THR A 34 6.36 5.34 8.67
N GLN A 35 5.05 5.35 8.94
CA GLN A 35 4.51 5.34 10.31
C GLN A 35 4.96 4.10 11.09
N LEU A 36 4.94 2.92 10.46
CA LEU A 36 5.43 1.69 11.07
C LEU A 36 6.93 1.75 11.37
N MET A 37 7.74 2.30 10.45
CA MET A 37 9.18 2.48 10.68
C MET A 37 9.47 3.48 11.81
N ILE A 38 8.69 4.56 11.91
CA ILE A 38 8.81 5.53 12.99
C ILE A 38 8.41 4.88 14.32
N ALA A 39 7.26 4.20 14.36
CA ALA A 39 6.78 3.51 15.55
C ALA A 39 7.80 2.46 16.03
N GLN A 40 8.36 1.64 15.14
CA GLN A 40 9.37 0.64 15.51
C GLN A 40 10.68 1.24 16.05
N ARG A 41 11.00 2.49 15.72
CA ARG A 41 12.20 3.19 16.22
C ARG A 41 11.97 3.89 17.56
N GLN A 42 10.72 4.05 17.99
CA GLN A 42 10.41 4.66 19.28
C GLN A 42 10.71 3.66 20.41
N LYS A 43 11.41 4.11 21.45
CA LYS A 43 11.75 3.27 22.62
C LYS A 43 10.54 2.78 23.42
N ASN A 44 9.44 3.54 23.41
CA ASN A 44 8.18 3.24 24.10
C ASN A 44 7.03 3.06 23.11
N ALA A 45 7.26 2.32 22.03
CA ALA A 45 6.24 2.11 21.02
C ALA A 45 5.12 1.21 21.57
N ASP A 46 3.87 1.64 21.37
CA ASP A 46 2.71 0.83 21.71
C ASP A 46 2.64 -0.40 20.77
N PRO A 47 2.75 -1.63 21.32
CA PRO A 47 2.70 -2.85 20.50
C PRO A 47 1.38 -2.98 19.72
N VAL A 48 0.27 -2.49 20.28
CA VAL A 48 -1.05 -2.52 19.63
C VAL A 48 -1.05 -1.63 18.39
N GLN A 49 -0.43 -0.45 18.49
CA GLN A 49 -0.28 0.47 17.36
C GLN A 49 0.56 -0.14 16.23
N ILE A 50 1.67 -0.81 16.56
CA ILE A 50 2.51 -1.51 15.57
C ILE A 50 1.74 -2.64 14.90
N GLU A 51 0.98 -3.42 15.66
CA GLU A 51 0.19 -4.53 15.13
C GLU A 51 -0.92 -4.05 14.19
N ASN A 52 -1.62 -2.97 14.56
CA ASN A 52 -2.63 -2.33 13.71
C ASN A 52 -2.05 -1.83 12.38
N LEU A 53 -0.84 -1.24 12.40
CA LEU A 53 -0.14 -0.81 11.20
C LEU A 53 0.26 -2.01 10.31
N ARG A 54 0.71 -3.12 10.91
CA ARG A 54 1.02 -4.36 10.17
C ARG A 54 -0.22 -4.96 9.53
N ASN A 55 -1.34 -5.02 10.26
CA ASN A 55 -2.60 -5.57 9.78
C ASN A 55 -3.17 -4.70 8.64
N SER A 56 -3.07 -3.38 8.76
CA SER A 56 -3.45 -2.45 7.69
C SER A 56 -2.64 -2.66 6.40
N LEU A 57 -1.33 -2.89 6.51
CA LEU A 57 -0.46 -3.20 5.36
C LEU A 57 -0.79 -4.56 4.74
N LYS A 58 -1.10 -5.59 5.55
CA LYS A 58 -1.56 -6.90 5.07
C LYS A 58 -2.88 -6.80 4.32
N ALA A 59 -3.86 -6.10 4.88
CA ALA A 59 -5.17 -5.90 4.26
C ALA A 59 -5.06 -5.14 2.93
N ARG A 60 -4.18 -4.14 2.84
CA ARG A 60 -3.90 -3.46 1.57
C ARG A 60 -3.27 -4.37 0.53
N ARG A 61 -2.38 -5.27 0.93
CA ARG A 61 -1.77 -6.25 0.03
C ARG A 61 -2.81 -7.22 -0.55
N THR A 62 -3.84 -7.58 0.21
CA THR A 62 -4.93 -8.43 -0.27
C THR A 62 -5.92 -7.66 -1.14
N GLN A 63 -6.21 -6.39 -0.81
CA GLN A 63 -7.11 -5.52 -1.59
C GLN A 63 -6.52 -5.04 -2.94
N GLY A 64 -5.19 -4.90 -3.05
CA GLY A 64 -4.53 -4.39 -4.26
C GLY A 64 -4.63 -2.87 -4.45
N ILE A 65 -4.11 -2.33 -5.56
CA ILE A 65 -4.08 -0.86 -5.83
C ILE A 65 -5.47 -0.25 -5.83
N ALA A 66 -6.42 -1.04 -6.30
CA ALA A 66 -7.70 -0.58 -6.78
C ALA A 66 -8.61 -0.03 -5.68
N ALA A 67 -8.38 -0.39 -4.41
CA ALA A 67 -9.24 0.00 -3.29
C ALA A 67 -9.39 1.51 -3.13
N GLU A 68 -8.41 2.31 -3.56
CA GLU A 68 -8.44 3.77 -3.39
C GLU A 68 -8.51 4.55 -4.70
N CYS A 69 -8.61 3.85 -5.83
CA CYS A 69 -8.68 4.45 -7.14
C CYS A 69 -9.79 3.74 -7.93
N GLU A 70 -11.01 4.23 -7.74
CA GLU A 70 -12.22 3.66 -8.35
C GLU A 70 -12.11 3.59 -9.88
N THR A 71 -11.45 4.59 -10.48
CA THR A 71 -11.20 4.73 -11.92
C THR A 71 -9.96 3.98 -12.40
N CYS A 72 -9.27 3.21 -11.56
CA CYS A 72 -8.07 2.48 -11.96
C CYS A 72 -8.45 1.36 -12.95
N ILE A 73 -7.77 1.30 -14.09
CA ILE A 73 -7.92 0.20 -15.07
C ILE A 73 -7.60 -1.19 -14.51
N TYR A 74 -6.96 -1.25 -13.33
CA TYR A 74 -6.68 -2.49 -12.59
C TYR A 74 -7.69 -2.79 -11.49
N ASN A 75 -8.69 -1.91 -11.30
CA ASN A 75 -9.87 -2.16 -10.52
C ASN A 75 -10.81 -3.05 -11.34
N THR A 76 -10.45 -4.32 -11.47
CA THR A 76 -11.43 -5.32 -11.89
C THR A 76 -12.33 -5.56 -10.70
N ARG A 77 -13.46 -4.84 -10.63
CA ARG A 77 -14.63 -5.26 -9.85
C ARG A 77 -14.91 -6.74 -10.10
#